data_AF-A0A945JL67-F1
#
_entry.id   AF-A0A945JL67-F1
#
_cell.length_a   1.000
_cell.length_b   1.000
_cell.length_c   1.000
_cell.angle_alpha   90.00
_cell.angle_beta   90.00
_cell.angle_gamma   90.00
#
_symmetry.space_group_name_H-M   'P 1'
#
loop_
_entity.id
_entity.type
_entity.pdbx_description
1 polymer ?
#
loop_
_entity_poly.entity_id
_entity_poly.type
_entity_poly.pdbx_seq_one_letter_code
_entity_poly.pdbx_strand_id
1 'polypeptide(L)' 'MQIIKKINDLAETARGAAVALGNFDGIHLGHQAVIGEACRLARADGVPSAVMTFDPHPRKF' A
#
# COMPACT_ATOMS: atom_id res chain seq x y z
N MET A 1 8.27 9.12 -2.69
CA MET A 1 7.10 8.25 -2.95
C MET A 1 7.01 8.04 -4.45
N GLN A 2 6.82 6.79 -4.89
CA GLN A 2 6.58 6.44 -6.30
C GLN A 2 5.12 5.99 -6.44
N ILE A 3 4.50 6.23 -7.60
CA ILE A 3 3.15 5.75 -7.92
C ILE A 3 3.27 4.70 -9.02
N ILE A 4 2.74 3.52 -8.76
CA ILE A 4 2.78 2.38 -9.67
C ILE A 4 1.33 2.01 -9.98
N LYS A 5 0.95 2.05 -11.26
CA LYS A 5 -0.45 1.86 -11.69
C LYS A 5 -0.79 0.40 -11.98
N LYS A 6 0.20 -0.42 -12.34
CA LYS A 6 0.02 -1.83 -12.68
C LYS A 6 1.01 -2.66 -11.89
N ILE A 7 0.59 -3.84 -11.45
CA ILE A 7 1.44 -4.75 -10.70
C ILE A 7 2.68 -5.20 -11.49
N ASN A 8 2.58 -5.24 -12.82
CA ASN A 8 3.69 -5.60 -13.71
C ASN A 8 4.77 -4.51 -13.82
N ASP A 9 4.48 -3.30 -13.35
CA ASP A 9 5.43 -2.18 -13.36
C ASP A 9 6.20 -2.11 -12.02
N LEU A 10 6.01 -3.07 -11.11
CA LEU A 10 6.77 -3.19 -9.87
C LEU A 10 8.23 -3.56 -10.18
N ALA A 11 9.17 -2.79 -9.64
CA ALA A 11 10.58 -3.14 -9.68
C ALA A 11 10.88 -4.38 -8.81
N GLU A 12 11.90 -5.16 -9.15
CA GLU A 12 12.34 -6.30 -8.31
C GLU A 12 12.70 -5.88 -6.87
N THR A 13 13.12 -4.63 -6.67
CA THR A 13 13.39 -4.06 -5.34
C THR A 13 12.16 -3.95 -4.46
N ALA A 14 10.93 -4.06 -5.01
CA ALA A 14 9.69 -4.08 -4.25
C ALA A 14 9.36 -5.46 -3.65
N ARG A 15 10.14 -6.50 -3.97
CA ARG A 15 9.92 -7.86 -3.46
C ARG A 15 10.08 -7.89 -1.94
N GLY A 16 9.12 -8.52 -1.26
CA GLY A 16 9.09 -8.62 0.20
C GLY A 16 8.51 -7.38 0.90
N ALA A 17 7.98 -6.40 0.16
CA ALA A 17 7.39 -5.21 0.75
C ALA A 17 6.20 -5.53 1.68
N ALA A 18 6.08 -4.78 2.78
CA ALA A 18 4.86 -4.76 3.58
C ALA A 18 3.86 -3.77 2.97
N VAL A 19 2.65 -4.25 2.67
CA VAL A 19 1.65 -3.50 1.92
C VAL A 19 0.38 -3.29 2.74
N ALA A 20 -0.02 -2.03 2.91
CA ALA A 20 -1.37 -1.70 3.34
C ALA A 20 -2.30 -1.74 2.12
N LEU A 21 -3.25 -2.66 2.10
CA LEU A 21 -4.23 -2.83 1.00
C LEU A 21 -5.61 -2.35 1.44
N GLY A 22 -6.24 -1.49 0.65
CA GLY A 22 -7.57 -0.98 0.94
C GLY A 22 -8.00 0.12 -0.02
N ASN A 23 -9.27 0.48 0.03
CA ASN A 23 -9.81 1.56 -0.79
C ASN A 23 -9.26 2.94 -0.38
N PHE A 24 -8.99 3.12 0.92
CA PHE A 24 -8.35 4.31 1.49
C PHE A 24 -9.03 5.66 1.19
N ASP A 25 -10.30 5.66 0.81
CA ASP A 25 -11.07 6.89 0.64
C ASP A 25 -11.20 7.64 1.98
N GLY A 26 -10.90 8.94 1.98
CA GLY A 26 -10.95 9.82 3.15
C GLY A 26 -9.87 9.63 4.23
N ILE A 27 -8.99 8.62 4.17
CA ILE A 27 -7.82 8.41 5.07
C ILE A 27 -8.13 8.70 6.58
N HIS A 28 -9.26 8.22 7.09
CA HIS A 28 -9.63 8.38 8.51
C HIS A 28 -8.70 7.58 9.44
N LEU A 29 -8.88 7.69 10.76
CA LEU A 29 -8.02 7.06 11.77
C LEU A 29 -7.82 5.54 11.57
N GLY A 30 -8.87 4.82 11.15
CA GLY A 30 -8.75 3.40 10.80
C GLY A 30 -7.77 3.12 9.65
N HIS A 31 -7.80 3.93 8.58
CA HIS A 31 -6.85 3.82 7.47
C HIS A 31 -5.43 4.17 7.91
N GLN A 32 -5.29 5.21 8.72
CA GLN A 32 -3.98 5.62 9.26
C GLN A 32 -3.36 4.51 10.12
N ALA A 33 -4.17 3.78 10.91
CA ALA A 33 -3.70 2.63 11.67
C ALA A 33 -3.18 1.51 10.77
N VAL A 34 -3.91 1.13 9.71
CA VAL A 34 -3.49 0.09 8.75
C VAL A 34 -2.21 0.48 8.01
N ILE A 35 -2.13 1.73 7.51
CA ILE A 35 -0.94 2.25 6.83
C ILE A 35 0.25 2.30 7.80
N GLY A 36 0.01 2.77 9.03
CA GLY A 36 1.01 2.85 10.08
C GLY A 36 1.62 1.48 10.40
N GLU A 37 0.79 0.43 10.47
CA GLU A 37 1.24 -0.92 10.74
C GLU A 37 2.10 -1.50 9.60
N ALA A 38 1.71 -1.30 8.34
CA ALA A 38 2.54 -1.70 7.20
C ALA A 38 3.91 -1.00 7.22
N CYS A 39 3.94 0.31 7.53
CA CYS A 39 5.18 1.06 7.70
C CYS A 39 6.02 0.59 8.90
N ARG A 40 5.37 0.09 9.97
CA ARG A 40 6.07 -0.44 11.15
C ARG A 40 6.73 -1.78 10.83
N LEU A 41 6.02 -2.69 10.18
CA LEU A 41 6.53 -4.00 9.76
C LEU A 41 7.67 -3.85 8.74
N ALA A 42 7.48 -3.02 7.71
CA ALA A 42 8.52 -2.74 6.72
C ALA A 42 9.83 -2.27 7.35
N ARG A 43 9.74 -1.37 8.34
CA ARG A 43 10.91 -0.87 9.08
C ARG A 43 11.56 -1.94 9.95
N ALA A 44 10.77 -2.80 10.60
CA ALA A 44 11.29 -3.88 11.43
C ALA A 44 12.06 -4.91 10.59
N ASP A 45 11.58 -5.20 9.38
CA ASP A 45 12.12 -6.23 8.50
C ASP A 45 13.16 -5.68 7.49
N GLY A 46 13.37 -4.36 7.46
CA GLY A 46 14.30 -3.72 6.53
C GLY A 46 13.86 -3.78 5.06
N VAL A 47 12.55 -3.91 4.81
CA VAL A 47 11.94 -4.05 3.48
C VAL A 47 11.16 -2.78 3.09
N PRO A 48 10.77 -2.59 1.82
CA PRO A 48 9.93 -1.46 1.43
C PRO A 48 8.54 -1.50 2.07
N SER A 49 7.93 -0.33 2.27
CA SER A 49 6.51 -0.19 2.59
C SER A 49 5.74 0.34 1.38
N ALA A 50 4.52 -0.14 1.15
CA ALA A 50 3.64 0.40 0.12
C ALA A 50 2.18 0.52 0.58
N VAL A 51 1.43 1.35 -0.12
CA VAL A 51 -0.04 1.41 -0.05
C VAL A 51 -0.58 0.99 -1.40
N MET A 52 -1.50 0.03 -1.41
CA MET A 52 -2.20 -0.42 -2.60
C MET A 52 -3.68 -0.07 -2.48
N THR A 53 -4.20 0.60 -3.51
CA THR A 53 -5.62 0.95 -3.64
C THR A 53 -6.15 0.56 -5.02
N PHE A 54 -7.44 0.75 -5.23
CA PHE A 54 -8.15 0.35 -6.43
C PHE A 54 -8.55 1.58 -7.25
N ASP A 55 -8.26 1.55 -8.55
CA ASP A 55 -8.76 2.53 -9.52
C ASP A 55 -9.24 1.79 -10.78
N PRO A 56 -10.52 1.90 -11.17
CA PRO A 56 -11.60 2.65 -10.52
C PRO A 56 -12.08 2.02 -9.19
N HIS A 57 -12.75 2.82 -8.36
CA HIS A 57 -13.33 2.39 -7.08
C HIS A 57 -14.21 1.12 -7.26
N PRO A 58 -14.07 0.05 -6.44
CA PRO A 58 -14.73 -1.23 -6.65
C PRO A 58 -16.27 -1.16 -6.73
N ARG A 59 -16.89 -0.27 -5.94
CA ARG A 59 -18.35 0.00 -5.98
C ARG A 59 -18.88 0.57 -7.32
N LYS A 60 -18.04 0.83 -8.33
CA LYS A 60 -18.49 1.25 -9.66
C LYS A 60 -19.01 0.10 -10.53
N PHE A 61 -18.90 -1.17 -10.11
CA PHE A 61 -19.36 -2.34 -10.85
C PHE A 61 -20.05 -3.36 -9.93
#